data_AF-A0A535TUL0-F1
#
_entry.id   AF-A0A535TUL0-F1
#
_cell.length_a   1.000
_cell.length_b   1.000
_cell.length_c   1.000
_cell.angle_alpha   90.00
_cell.angle_beta   90.00
_cell.angle_gamma   90.00
#
_symmetry.space_group_name_H-M   'P 1'
#
loop_
_entity.id
_entity.type
_entity.pdbx_description
1 polymer ?
#
loop_
_entity_poly.entity_id
_entity_poly.type
_entity_poly.pdbx_seq_one_letter_code
_entity_poly.pdbx_strand_id
1 'polypeptide(L)'
;MIQRRLYIYIVAAASFAMVLIGLINLGSTALNQLLNAAPPYSNVRDAYAGFGAVILVGLPVWGIHWWLAQRFAARTADERASAIRRLYLYVVLAATGIALAIYLRRLIEDAAGVVLGSSSDGASITRALWAVLVLAAFWLYHLRTAALDRSRVGESGVSATLRRWYAYGLLFLGLAFLLFGARNLLQQIWVLVVDRSQVIAPGGLVPTALATMLTGLLVWGFHSQWTARPAIVEDDQRSTLRAVQRFLALTGCVALALFGASQLLYYILARLLGIEHPGGVSTNILVALASPVATVIIFGLAWLWIQRQLAADAGAAEATRQAGVRHLYTHLVAFLALGTLAIGAAGLLWTLSDQILNSLLAHPLNDWRDKVSLFVTLVAVGAPMWFTHWRQSPDLAERYTLSRRLYLYATLLGSVLAALISGAIFVYRLLALLLGTSDAIGGAPVIDMGRAMSVILVAAAIGLYHWRVLRADSAARPAASPSGIPLPTGIPSPLVGQDGGLIITITGATELQIRQAMSKLPDGANYTIQK
;
A
#
# COMPACT_ATOMS: atom_id res chain seq x y z
N MET A 1 7.28 -2.95 -36.59
CA MET A 1 6.27 -1.96 -36.10
C MET A 1 6.46 -1.55 -34.64
N ILE A 2 6.80 -2.48 -33.73
CA ILE A 2 6.98 -2.22 -32.30
C ILE A 2 8.09 -1.17 -32.01
N GLN A 3 9.27 -1.30 -32.63
CA GLN A 3 10.40 -0.38 -32.43
C GLN A 3 10.04 1.09 -32.75
N ARG A 4 9.33 1.33 -33.86
CA ARG A 4 8.87 2.68 -34.25
C ARG A 4 7.94 3.28 -33.19
N ARG A 5 6.98 2.49 -32.68
CA ARG A 5 6.06 2.95 -31.62
C ARG A 5 6.86 3.31 -30.36
N LEU A 6 7.75 2.42 -29.94
CA LEU A 6 8.57 2.61 -28.75
C LEU A 6 9.40 3.90 -28.85
N TYR A 7 10.10 4.10 -29.97
CA TYR A 7 10.85 5.33 -30.25
C TYR A 7 9.97 6.58 -30.11
N ILE A 8 8.83 6.63 -30.82
CA ILE A 8 7.96 7.81 -30.81
C ILE A 8 7.47 8.14 -29.40
N TYR A 9 7.01 7.14 -28.64
CA TYR A 9 6.46 7.37 -27.31
C TYR A 9 7.52 7.68 -26.25
N ILE A 10 8.73 7.11 -26.33
CA ILE A 10 9.83 7.46 -25.42
C ILE A 10 10.29 8.89 -25.66
N VAL A 11 10.54 9.26 -26.92
CA VAL A 11 10.98 10.62 -27.27
C VAL A 11 9.90 11.64 -26.92
N ALA A 12 8.63 11.35 -27.20
CA ALA A 12 7.51 12.18 -26.77
C ALA A 12 7.47 12.32 -25.24
N ALA A 13 7.70 11.26 -24.46
CA ALA A 13 7.65 11.35 -22.99
C ALA A 13 8.79 12.20 -22.42
N ALA A 14 10.02 12.01 -22.91
CA ALA A 14 11.19 12.76 -22.45
C ALA A 14 11.06 14.25 -22.77
N SER A 15 10.73 14.56 -24.02
CA SER A 15 10.50 15.94 -24.47
C SER A 15 9.28 16.60 -23.79
N PHE A 16 8.24 15.84 -23.48
CA PHE A 16 7.10 16.34 -22.70
C PHE A 16 7.49 16.75 -21.28
N ALA A 17 8.32 15.96 -20.61
CA ALA A 17 8.83 16.30 -19.28
C ALA A 17 9.63 17.61 -19.31
N MET A 18 10.47 17.80 -20.33
CA MET A 18 11.17 19.07 -20.57
C MET A 18 10.20 20.24 -20.71
N VAL A 19 9.17 20.11 -21.54
CA VAL A 19 8.15 21.15 -21.74
C VAL A 19 7.45 21.51 -20.42
N LEU A 20 7.05 20.52 -19.62
CA LEU A 20 6.42 20.77 -18.31
C LEU A 20 7.36 21.50 -17.35
N ILE A 21 8.59 21.01 -17.19
CA ILE A 21 9.60 21.62 -16.32
C ILE A 21 9.86 23.06 -16.76
N GLY A 22 10.05 23.28 -18.06
CA GLY A 22 10.28 24.57 -18.64
C GLY A 22 9.11 25.53 -18.39
N LEU A 23 7.88 25.14 -18.74
CA LEU A 23 6.70 26.00 -18.59
C LEU A 23 6.43 26.38 -17.13
N ILE A 24 6.49 25.41 -16.21
CA ILE A 24 6.23 25.65 -14.78
C ILE A 24 7.26 26.63 -14.22
N ASN A 25 8.54 26.41 -14.48
CA ASN A 25 9.61 27.22 -13.90
C ASN A 25 9.78 28.58 -14.61
N LEU A 26 9.59 28.65 -15.93
CA LEU A 26 9.64 29.91 -16.67
C LEU A 26 8.51 30.85 -16.21
N GLY A 27 7.28 30.34 -16.10
CA GLY A 27 6.17 31.14 -15.59
C GLY A 27 6.34 31.50 -14.12
N SER A 28 6.87 30.59 -13.29
CA SER A 28 7.22 30.93 -11.90
C SER A 28 8.27 32.05 -11.81
N THR A 29 9.27 32.05 -12.70
CA THR A 29 10.30 33.08 -12.79
C THR A 29 9.70 34.43 -13.20
N ALA A 30 8.84 34.44 -14.23
CA ALA A 30 8.13 35.64 -14.66
C ALA A 30 7.21 36.21 -13.58
N LEU A 31 6.47 35.37 -12.87
CA LEU A 31 5.61 35.79 -11.77
C LEU A 31 6.41 36.37 -10.60
N ASN A 32 7.56 35.81 -10.25
CA ASN A 32 8.42 36.38 -9.21
C ASN A 32 8.87 37.80 -9.57
N GLN A 33 9.28 38.01 -10.81
CA GLN A 33 9.71 39.33 -11.28
C GLN A 33 8.56 40.32 -11.31
N LEU A 34 7.38 39.91 -11.80
CA LEU A 34 6.18 40.76 -11.84
C LEU A 34 5.72 41.18 -10.43
N LEU A 35 5.81 40.27 -9.47
CA LEU A 35 5.36 40.47 -8.09
C LEU A 35 6.44 41.07 -7.18
N ASN A 36 7.63 41.39 -7.71
CA ASN A 36 8.81 41.82 -6.94
C ASN A 36 9.11 40.87 -5.75
N ALA A 37 8.85 39.58 -5.93
CA ALA A 37 9.09 38.57 -4.91
C ALA A 37 10.57 38.18 -4.86
N ALA A 38 11.05 37.73 -3.70
CA ALA A 38 12.41 37.20 -3.56
C ALA A 38 12.64 36.09 -4.60
N PRO A 39 13.59 36.25 -5.54
CA PRO A 39 13.80 35.28 -6.59
C PRO A 39 14.38 34.00 -5.98
N PRO A 40 13.87 32.82 -6.37
CA PRO A 40 14.42 31.53 -5.91
C PRO A 40 15.80 31.23 -6.48
N TYR A 41 16.24 32.01 -7.47
CA TYR A 41 17.53 31.88 -8.15
C TYR A 41 18.36 33.15 -7.93
N SER A 42 19.67 32.99 -7.77
CA SER A 42 20.62 34.10 -7.61
C SER A 42 20.66 35.05 -8.80
N ASN A 43 20.41 34.53 -10.02
CA ASN A 43 20.33 35.33 -11.25
C ASN A 43 19.09 34.94 -12.07
N VAL A 44 18.15 35.89 -12.18
CA VAL A 44 16.89 35.71 -12.92
C VAL A 44 17.13 35.52 -14.42
N ARG A 45 18.18 36.11 -15.00
CA ARG A 45 18.51 35.94 -16.43
C ARG A 45 18.93 34.51 -16.73
N ASP A 46 19.67 33.87 -15.83
CA ASP A 46 20.08 32.46 -15.99
C ASP A 46 18.87 31.53 -15.91
N ALA A 47 17.89 31.83 -15.05
CA ALA A 47 16.64 31.09 -14.98
C ALA A 47 15.84 31.20 -16.29
N TYR A 48 15.70 32.41 -16.85
CA TYR A 48 15.05 32.60 -18.16
C TYR A 48 15.79 31.86 -19.28
N ALA A 49 17.11 31.97 -19.33
CA ALA A 49 17.92 31.28 -20.34
C ALA A 49 17.80 29.76 -20.23
N GLY A 50 17.92 29.22 -19.00
CA GLY A 50 17.84 27.78 -18.74
C GLY A 50 16.46 27.20 -19.07
N PHE A 51 15.39 27.74 -18.48
CA PHE A 51 14.03 27.24 -18.74
C PHE A 51 13.54 27.57 -20.15
N GLY A 52 13.96 28.70 -20.70
CA GLY A 52 13.71 29.06 -22.10
C GLY A 52 14.35 28.06 -23.07
N ALA A 53 15.62 27.69 -22.86
CA ALA A 53 16.31 26.69 -23.67
C ALA A 53 15.62 25.31 -23.57
N VAL A 54 15.22 24.89 -22.37
CA VAL A 54 14.49 23.64 -22.16
C VAL A 54 13.17 23.60 -22.94
N ILE A 55 12.41 24.70 -22.98
CA ILE A 55 11.18 24.78 -23.81
C ILE A 55 11.52 24.81 -25.29
N LEU A 56 12.48 25.63 -25.72
CA LEU A 56 12.84 25.83 -27.12
C LEU A 56 13.26 24.51 -27.77
N VAL A 57 13.94 23.64 -27.02
CA VAL A 57 14.29 22.28 -27.47
C VAL A 57 13.13 21.30 -27.28
N GLY A 58 12.51 21.28 -26.09
CA GLY A 58 11.50 20.28 -25.73
C GLY A 58 10.21 20.41 -26.53
N LEU A 59 9.71 21.62 -26.75
CA LEU A 59 8.42 21.89 -27.40
C LEU A 59 8.34 21.39 -28.85
N PRO A 60 9.29 21.70 -29.76
CA PRO A 60 9.22 21.19 -31.12
C PRO A 60 9.37 19.66 -31.16
N VAL A 61 10.27 19.10 -30.35
CA VAL A 61 10.47 17.65 -30.29
C VAL A 61 9.18 16.95 -29.81
N TRP A 62 8.58 17.43 -28.73
CA TRP A 62 7.32 16.90 -28.22
C TRP A 62 6.18 17.08 -29.23
N GLY A 63 6.02 18.29 -29.75
CA GLY A 63 4.96 18.64 -30.70
C GLY A 63 4.96 17.75 -31.93
N ILE A 64 6.14 17.53 -32.55
CA ILE A 64 6.28 16.69 -33.74
C ILE A 64 5.99 15.21 -33.41
N HIS A 65 6.62 14.65 -32.36
CA HIS A 65 6.46 13.24 -32.04
C HIS A 65 5.05 12.92 -31.55
N TRP A 66 4.44 13.82 -30.79
CA TRP A 66 3.07 13.68 -30.33
C TRP A 66 2.06 13.84 -31.47
N TRP A 67 2.26 14.81 -32.38
CA TRP A 67 1.46 14.94 -33.60
C TRP A 67 1.52 13.67 -34.46
N LEU A 68 2.71 13.11 -34.67
CA LEU A 68 2.89 11.82 -35.37
C LEU A 68 2.11 10.70 -34.67
N ALA A 69 2.23 10.59 -33.34
CA ALA A 69 1.52 9.59 -32.55
C ALA A 69 -0.01 9.72 -32.69
N GLN A 70 -0.54 10.95 -32.66
CA GLN A 70 -1.98 11.19 -32.88
C GLN A 70 -2.40 10.88 -34.31
N ARG A 71 -1.61 11.27 -35.31
CA ARG A 71 -1.87 10.99 -36.72
C ARG A 71 -1.92 9.48 -37.00
N PHE A 72 -1.02 8.69 -36.41
CA PHE A 72 -1.04 7.23 -36.56
C PHE A 72 -2.25 6.61 -35.85
N ALA A 73 -2.59 7.05 -34.64
CA ALA A 73 -3.77 6.56 -33.91
C ALA A 73 -5.11 6.95 -34.58
N ALA A 74 -5.12 8.02 -35.38
CA ALA A 74 -6.27 8.40 -36.20
C ALA A 74 -6.44 7.52 -37.45
N ARG A 75 -5.34 6.98 -37.99
CA ARG A 75 -5.34 6.18 -39.23
C ARG A 75 -5.63 4.70 -39.02
N THR A 76 -5.25 4.14 -37.87
CA THR A 76 -5.33 2.68 -37.65
C THR A 76 -5.81 2.36 -36.25
N ALA A 77 -6.82 1.49 -36.16
CA ALA A 77 -7.38 1.02 -34.89
C ALA A 77 -6.31 0.30 -34.03
N ASP A 78 -5.42 -0.47 -34.65
CA ASP A 78 -4.32 -1.18 -33.97
C ASP A 78 -3.34 -0.24 -33.26
N GLU A 79 -3.11 0.96 -33.80
CA GLU A 79 -2.25 1.94 -33.15
C GLU A 79 -2.94 2.51 -31.90
N ARG A 80 -4.26 2.71 -31.98
CA ARG A 80 -5.07 3.20 -30.86
C ARG A 80 -5.23 2.16 -29.76
N ALA A 81 -5.35 0.89 -30.13
CA ALA A 81 -5.45 -0.24 -29.21
C ALA A 81 -4.09 -0.67 -28.62
N SER A 82 -2.98 -0.18 -29.19
CA SER A 82 -1.61 -0.53 -28.81
C SER A 82 -1.32 -0.34 -27.31
N ALA A 83 -0.82 -1.39 -26.66
CA ALA A 83 -0.40 -1.33 -25.26
C ALA A 83 0.71 -0.29 -25.01
N ILE A 84 1.59 -0.04 -25.99
CA ILE A 84 2.67 0.95 -25.87
C ILE A 84 2.10 2.38 -25.78
N ARG A 85 1.07 2.69 -26.58
CA ARG A 85 0.38 3.98 -26.52
C ARG A 85 -0.32 4.16 -25.18
N ARG A 86 -0.98 3.10 -24.70
CA ARG A 86 -1.66 3.10 -23.39
C ARG A 86 -0.67 3.27 -22.25
N LEU A 87 0.50 2.62 -22.33
CA LEU A 87 1.57 2.79 -21.37
C LEU A 87 2.03 4.25 -21.30
N TYR A 88 2.34 4.86 -22.44
CA TYR A 88 2.67 6.29 -22.51
C TYR A 88 1.60 7.14 -21.83
N LEU A 89 0.33 6.98 -22.23
CA LEU A 89 -0.78 7.78 -21.71
C LEU A 89 -0.93 7.66 -20.20
N TYR A 90 -0.89 6.43 -19.65
CA TYR A 90 -1.08 6.22 -18.22
C TYR A 90 0.15 6.60 -17.39
N VAL A 91 1.37 6.47 -17.93
CA VAL A 91 2.59 6.99 -17.28
C VAL A 91 2.56 8.51 -17.23
N VAL A 92 2.21 9.18 -18.34
CA VAL A 92 2.07 10.63 -18.38
C VAL A 92 0.96 11.11 -17.44
N LEU A 93 -0.19 10.42 -17.42
CA LEU A 93 -1.27 10.72 -16.48
C LEU A 93 -0.86 10.52 -15.02
N ALA A 94 -0.11 9.47 -14.71
CA ALA A 94 0.40 9.24 -13.36
C ALA A 94 1.38 10.34 -12.94
N ALA A 95 2.38 10.63 -13.78
CA ALA A 95 3.39 11.65 -13.50
C ALA A 95 2.78 13.04 -13.33
N THR A 96 1.91 13.46 -14.26
CA THR A 96 1.22 14.75 -14.19
C THR A 96 0.20 14.80 -13.05
N GLY A 97 -0.50 13.70 -12.76
CA GLY A 97 -1.44 13.61 -11.64
C GLY A 97 -0.76 13.71 -10.27
N ILE A 98 0.40 13.05 -10.10
CA ILE A 98 1.23 13.15 -8.88
C ILE A 98 1.78 14.57 -8.74
N ALA A 99 2.37 15.12 -9.81
CA ALA A 99 2.86 16.49 -9.79
C ALA A 99 1.74 17.50 -9.48
N LEU A 100 0.56 17.32 -10.09
CA LEU A 100 -0.62 18.15 -9.83
C LEU A 100 -1.03 18.06 -8.36
N ALA A 101 -1.06 16.87 -7.77
CA ALA A 101 -1.35 16.72 -6.34
C ALA A 101 -0.32 17.46 -5.46
N ILE A 102 0.97 17.39 -5.79
CA ILE A 102 2.03 18.10 -5.04
C ILE A 102 1.83 19.62 -5.11
N TYR A 103 1.64 20.19 -6.31
CA TYR A 103 1.46 21.63 -6.48
C TYR A 103 0.10 22.13 -5.98
N LEU A 104 -0.94 21.29 -6.07
CA LEU A 104 -2.26 21.60 -5.50
C LEU A 104 -2.19 21.64 -3.97
N ARG A 105 -1.48 20.69 -3.35
CA ARG A 105 -1.21 20.72 -1.91
C ARG A 105 -0.48 21.99 -1.52
N ARG A 106 0.58 22.33 -2.25
CA ARG A 106 1.34 23.58 -2.02
C ARG A 106 0.45 24.82 -2.17
N LEU A 107 -0.39 24.88 -3.20
CA LEU A 107 -1.34 25.98 -3.41
C LEU A 107 -2.29 26.14 -2.22
N ILE A 108 -2.88 25.04 -1.74
CA ILE A 108 -3.79 25.07 -0.60
C ILE A 108 -3.04 25.42 0.69
N GLU A 109 -1.83 24.94 0.86
CA GLU A 109 -0.97 25.22 2.01
C GLU A 109 -0.59 26.70 2.08
N ASP A 110 -0.11 27.26 0.97
CA ASP A 110 0.25 28.67 0.85
C ASP A 110 -0.98 29.57 1.08
N ALA A 111 -2.13 29.22 0.48
CA ALA A 111 -3.38 29.96 0.67
C ALA A 111 -3.90 29.88 2.12
N ALA A 112 -3.91 28.68 2.72
CA ALA A 112 -4.28 28.50 4.12
C ALA A 112 -3.30 29.25 5.04
N GLY A 113 -2.02 29.26 4.69
CA GLY A 113 -0.98 29.97 5.42
C GLY A 113 -1.28 31.46 5.53
N VAL A 114 -1.61 32.09 4.39
CA VAL A 114 -2.00 33.51 4.33
C VAL A 114 -3.32 33.77 5.05
N VAL A 115 -4.36 32.96 4.82
CA VAL A 115 -5.68 33.14 5.46
C VAL A 115 -5.60 33.01 6.99
N LEU A 116 -4.76 32.12 7.49
CA LEU A 116 -4.55 31.90 8.93
C LEU A 116 -3.51 32.86 9.55
N GLY A 117 -2.98 33.82 8.78
CA GLY A 117 -1.99 34.79 9.28
C GLY A 117 -0.61 34.20 9.58
N SER A 118 -0.32 33.00 9.09
CA SER A 118 0.94 32.28 9.27
C SER A 118 1.90 32.44 8.08
N SER A 119 1.52 33.17 7.03
CA SER A 119 2.40 33.53 5.94
C SER A 119 1.97 34.87 5.36
N SER A 120 2.94 35.66 4.88
CA SER A 120 2.71 36.88 4.10
C SER A 120 3.17 36.75 2.64
N ASP A 121 3.69 35.58 2.23
CA ASP A 121 4.20 35.35 0.86
C ASP A 121 3.04 35.06 -0.11
N GLY A 122 2.30 36.10 -0.53
CA GLY A 122 1.25 35.96 -1.55
C GLY A 122 1.77 35.46 -2.92
N ALA A 123 3.04 35.68 -3.23
CA ALA A 123 3.65 35.24 -4.49
C ALA A 123 3.81 33.72 -4.56
N SER A 124 3.91 33.03 -3.42
CA SER A 124 3.87 31.56 -3.34
C SER A 124 2.57 30.99 -3.94
N ILE A 125 1.42 31.60 -3.63
CA ILE A 125 0.09 31.20 -4.13
C ILE A 125 0.06 31.33 -5.66
N THR A 126 0.51 32.46 -6.22
CA THR A 126 0.48 32.68 -7.67
C THR A 126 1.38 31.69 -8.41
N ARG A 127 2.56 31.37 -7.86
CA ARG A 127 3.48 30.36 -8.42
C ARG A 127 2.87 28.96 -8.39
N ALA A 128 2.29 28.56 -7.25
CA ALA A 128 1.66 27.26 -7.12
C ALA A 128 0.43 27.14 -8.04
N LEU A 129 -0.36 28.21 -8.17
CA LEU A 129 -1.51 28.29 -9.07
C LEU A 129 -1.07 28.12 -10.53
N TRP A 130 -0.01 28.81 -10.96
CA TRP A 130 0.54 28.64 -12.32
C TRP A 130 0.90 27.19 -12.60
N ALA A 131 1.64 26.54 -11.69
CA ALA A 131 2.01 25.14 -11.85
C ALA A 131 0.78 24.22 -11.91
N VAL A 132 -0.22 24.45 -11.06
CA VAL A 132 -1.50 23.72 -11.05
C VAL A 132 -2.21 23.88 -12.39
N LEU A 133 -2.30 25.10 -12.95
CA LEU A 133 -2.98 25.36 -14.22
C LEU A 133 -2.28 24.63 -15.39
N VAL A 134 -0.96 24.71 -15.47
CA VAL A 134 -0.17 24.02 -16.51
C VAL A 134 -0.36 22.50 -16.40
N LEU A 135 -0.19 21.94 -15.21
CA LEU A 135 -0.32 20.49 -14.97
C LEU A 135 -1.74 20.00 -15.19
N ALA A 136 -2.76 20.73 -14.72
CA ALA A 136 -4.17 20.39 -14.92
C ALA A 136 -4.54 20.41 -16.41
N ALA A 137 -4.07 21.41 -17.17
CA ALA A 137 -4.33 21.49 -18.61
C ALA A 137 -3.79 20.26 -19.35
N PHE A 138 -2.53 19.89 -19.11
CA PHE A 138 -1.94 18.72 -19.76
C PHE A 138 -2.51 17.40 -19.24
N TRP A 139 -2.80 17.29 -17.95
CA TRP A 139 -3.43 16.09 -17.39
C TRP A 139 -4.83 15.88 -17.98
N LEU A 140 -5.66 16.93 -18.05
CA LEU A 140 -6.99 16.88 -18.69
C LEU A 140 -6.89 16.51 -20.18
N TYR A 141 -5.91 17.07 -20.89
CA TYR A 141 -5.68 16.74 -22.30
C TYR A 141 -5.37 15.25 -22.50
N HIS A 142 -4.45 14.69 -21.73
CA HIS A 142 -4.10 13.27 -21.82
C HIS A 142 -5.22 12.36 -21.31
N LEU A 143 -5.99 12.81 -20.32
CA LEU A 143 -7.13 12.07 -19.78
C LEU A 143 -8.24 11.97 -20.82
N ARG A 144 -8.55 13.08 -21.50
CA ARG A 144 -9.49 13.12 -22.62
C ARG A 144 -9.01 12.23 -23.78
N THR A 145 -7.73 12.30 -24.12
CA THR A 145 -7.13 11.44 -25.16
C THR A 145 -7.30 9.95 -24.83
N ALA A 146 -6.97 9.55 -23.59
CA ALA A 146 -7.16 8.17 -23.15
C ALA A 146 -8.63 7.74 -23.16
N ALA A 147 -9.55 8.63 -22.74
CA ALA A 147 -10.98 8.36 -22.75
C ALA A 147 -11.54 8.19 -24.18
N LEU A 148 -11.12 9.04 -25.13
CA LEU A 148 -11.48 8.91 -26.55
C LEU A 148 -10.92 7.63 -27.15
N ASP A 149 -9.70 7.26 -26.79
CA ASP A 149 -9.12 6.00 -27.24
C ASP A 149 -9.90 4.81 -26.70
N ARG A 150 -10.36 4.86 -25.44
CA ARG A 150 -11.22 3.79 -24.87
C ARG A 150 -12.58 3.71 -25.55
N SER A 151 -13.23 4.83 -25.85
CA SER A 151 -14.56 4.81 -26.46
C SER A 151 -14.57 4.30 -27.90
N ARG A 152 -13.45 4.39 -28.62
CA ARG A 152 -13.36 3.98 -30.04
C ARG A 152 -12.94 2.53 -30.26
N VAL A 153 -12.01 2.00 -29.46
CA VAL A 153 -11.46 0.64 -29.66
C VAL A 153 -11.58 -0.26 -28.43
N GLY A 154 -12.25 0.23 -27.38
CA GLY A 154 -12.30 -0.47 -26.10
C GLY A 154 -10.94 -0.49 -25.39
N GLU A 155 -10.91 -1.18 -24.26
CA GLU A 155 -9.69 -1.42 -23.49
C GLU A 155 -9.80 -2.75 -22.74
N SER A 156 -8.89 -3.68 -23.03
CA SER A 156 -8.87 -5.01 -22.43
C SER A 156 -7.43 -5.47 -22.18
N GLY A 157 -7.26 -6.58 -21.45
CA GLY A 157 -5.96 -7.21 -21.20
C GLY A 157 -4.92 -6.29 -20.57
N VAL A 158 -3.77 -6.16 -21.23
CA VAL A 158 -2.63 -5.33 -20.75
C VAL A 158 -3.02 -3.86 -20.64
N SER A 159 -3.76 -3.33 -21.62
CA SER A 159 -4.17 -1.92 -21.64
C SER A 159 -5.08 -1.57 -20.45
N ALA A 160 -6.04 -2.43 -20.12
CA ALA A 160 -6.88 -2.27 -18.94
C ALA A 160 -6.06 -2.39 -17.65
N THR A 161 -5.06 -3.26 -17.63
CA THR A 161 -4.14 -3.40 -16.50
C THR A 161 -3.33 -2.11 -16.26
N LEU A 162 -2.83 -1.47 -17.32
CA LEU A 162 -2.13 -0.19 -17.22
C LEU A 162 -3.04 0.93 -16.71
N ARG A 163 -4.31 0.97 -17.16
CA ARG A 163 -5.32 1.87 -16.62
C ARG A 163 -5.49 1.69 -15.12
N ARG A 164 -5.60 0.43 -14.66
CA ARG A 164 -5.80 0.07 -13.25
C ARG A 164 -4.62 0.48 -12.38
N TRP A 165 -3.38 0.30 -12.85
CA TRP A 165 -2.19 0.78 -12.14
C TRP A 165 -2.22 2.29 -11.89
N TYR A 166 -2.55 3.07 -12.93
CA TYR A 166 -2.77 4.50 -12.79
C TYR A 166 -3.93 4.80 -11.82
N ALA A 167 -5.10 4.23 -12.07
CA ALA A 167 -6.34 4.50 -11.33
C ALA A 167 -6.20 4.22 -9.84
N TYR A 168 -5.76 3.02 -9.49
CA TYR A 168 -5.70 2.53 -8.13
C TYR A 168 -4.48 3.05 -7.38
N GLY A 169 -3.38 3.36 -8.08
CA GLY A 169 -2.25 4.07 -7.50
C GLY A 169 -2.66 5.45 -6.99
N LEU A 170 -3.34 6.25 -7.83
CA LEU A 170 -3.80 7.59 -7.44
C LEU A 170 -4.96 7.55 -6.45
N LEU A 171 -5.84 6.55 -6.53
CA LEU A 171 -6.89 6.33 -5.51
C LEU A 171 -6.29 6.06 -4.13
N PHE A 172 -5.25 5.20 -4.07
CA PHE A 172 -4.55 4.90 -2.82
C PHE A 172 -3.79 6.12 -2.28
N LEU A 173 -3.05 6.83 -3.15
CA LEU A 173 -2.35 8.06 -2.78
C LEU A 173 -3.30 9.13 -2.23
N GLY A 174 -4.43 9.36 -2.90
CA GLY A 174 -5.45 10.31 -2.46
C GLY A 174 -6.05 9.93 -1.10
N LEU A 175 -6.38 8.64 -0.91
CA LEU A 175 -6.88 8.16 0.38
C LEU A 175 -5.86 8.32 1.50
N ALA A 176 -4.58 8.01 1.25
CA ALA A 176 -3.52 8.21 2.23
C ALA A 176 -3.39 9.68 2.63
N PHE A 177 -3.35 10.60 1.65
CA PHE A 177 -3.29 12.04 1.92
C PHE A 177 -4.52 12.51 2.72
N LEU A 178 -5.71 12.02 2.38
CA LEU A 178 -6.94 12.36 3.10
C LEU A 178 -6.86 11.93 4.57
N LEU A 179 -6.49 10.68 4.83
CA LEU A 179 -6.44 10.13 6.19
C LEU A 179 -5.31 10.75 7.03
N PHE A 180 -4.09 10.86 6.49
CA PHE A 180 -2.98 11.49 7.21
C PHE A 180 -3.22 12.98 7.44
N GLY A 181 -3.77 13.69 6.44
CA GLY A 181 -4.15 15.09 6.58
C GLY A 181 -5.21 15.30 7.65
N ALA A 182 -6.29 14.52 7.63
CA ALA A 182 -7.35 14.59 8.63
C ALA A 182 -6.84 14.27 10.05
N ARG A 183 -5.99 13.23 10.17
CA ARG A 183 -5.37 12.85 11.43
C ARG A 183 -4.46 13.94 11.98
N ASN A 184 -3.62 14.53 11.13
CA ASN A 184 -2.73 15.61 11.55
C ASN A 184 -3.52 16.86 11.92
N LEU A 185 -4.57 17.19 11.16
CA LEU A 185 -5.41 18.35 11.43
C LEU A 185 -6.14 18.20 12.77
N LEU A 186 -6.72 17.03 13.03
CA LEU A 186 -7.36 16.72 14.32
C LEU A 186 -6.36 16.79 15.48
N GLN A 187 -5.15 16.26 15.31
CA GLN A 187 -4.09 16.40 16.31
C GLN A 187 -3.77 17.88 16.58
N GLN A 188 -3.56 18.70 15.54
CA GLN A 188 -3.20 20.10 15.74
C GLN A 188 -4.32 20.91 16.39
N ILE A 189 -5.58 20.68 15.99
CA ILE A 189 -6.75 21.30 16.63
C ILE A 189 -6.78 20.95 18.12
N TRP A 190 -6.55 19.67 18.46
CA TRP A 190 -6.48 19.24 19.86
C TRP A 190 -5.38 19.98 20.63
N VAL A 191 -4.16 20.06 20.07
CA VAL A 191 -3.02 20.75 20.71
C VAL A 191 -3.35 22.21 20.98
N LEU A 192 -3.91 22.94 20.00
CA LEU A 192 -4.30 24.35 20.17
C LEU A 192 -5.42 24.56 21.20
N VAL A 193 -6.30 23.58 21.37
CA VAL A 193 -7.37 23.63 22.38
C VAL A 193 -6.84 23.36 23.78
N VAL A 194 -5.90 22.43 23.92
CA VAL A 194 -5.35 21.99 25.21
C VAL A 194 -4.25 22.93 25.71
N ASP A 195 -3.31 23.29 24.85
CA ASP A 195 -2.21 24.20 25.17
C ASP A 195 -2.47 25.56 24.53
N ARG A 196 -3.11 26.44 25.29
CA ARG A 196 -3.49 27.80 24.84
C ARG A 196 -2.29 28.71 24.58
N SER A 197 -1.08 28.31 24.98
CA SER A 197 0.15 29.03 24.64
C SER A 197 0.57 28.80 23.19
N GLN A 198 0.12 27.69 22.58
CA GLN A 198 0.39 27.40 21.19
C GLN A 198 -0.48 28.27 20.28
N VAL A 199 0.16 28.87 19.30
CA VAL A 199 -0.50 29.63 18.23
C VAL A 199 -0.20 28.98 16.89
N ILE A 200 -1.01 29.28 15.87
CA ILE A 200 -0.72 28.87 14.50
C ILE A 200 0.51 29.65 14.04
N ALA A 201 1.67 29.02 14.16
CA ALA A 201 2.95 29.63 13.82
C ALA A 201 3.15 29.71 12.29
N PRO A 202 3.96 30.67 11.81
CA PRO A 202 4.41 30.68 10.43
C PRO A 202 5.14 29.40 10.03
N GLY A 203 4.72 28.80 8.90
CA GLY A 203 5.19 27.47 8.49
C GLY A 203 4.73 26.32 9.41
N GLY A 204 3.73 26.57 10.26
CA GLY A 204 3.20 25.62 11.21
C GLY A 204 2.40 24.48 10.57
N LEU A 205 2.13 23.44 11.36
CA LEU A 205 1.59 22.17 10.87
C LEU A 205 0.10 22.22 10.47
N VAL A 206 -0.64 23.28 10.83
CA VAL A 206 -2.08 23.42 10.53
C VAL A 206 -2.34 23.64 9.03
N PRO A 207 -1.77 24.67 8.35
CA PRO A 207 -1.86 24.81 6.90
C PRO A 207 -1.45 23.54 6.15
N THR A 208 -0.34 22.92 6.56
CA THR A 208 0.17 21.68 5.94
C THR A 208 -0.82 20.53 6.08
N ALA A 209 -1.39 20.32 7.28
CA ALA A 209 -2.36 19.26 7.53
C ALA A 209 -3.66 19.47 6.75
N LEU A 210 -4.18 20.70 6.74
CA LEU A 210 -5.36 21.09 5.97
C LEU A 210 -5.15 20.86 4.48
N ALA A 211 -4.02 21.34 3.95
CA ALA A 211 -3.67 21.17 2.55
C ALA A 211 -3.54 19.70 2.14
N THR A 212 -2.91 18.89 2.98
CA THR A 212 -2.77 17.44 2.75
C THR A 212 -4.14 16.76 2.71
N MET A 213 -5.02 17.09 3.67
CA MET A 213 -6.37 16.56 3.74
C MET A 213 -7.20 16.91 2.50
N LEU A 214 -7.25 18.20 2.15
CA LEU A 214 -8.05 18.70 1.03
C LEU A 214 -7.52 18.21 -0.32
N THR A 215 -6.21 18.14 -0.50
CA THR A 215 -5.61 17.52 -1.70
C THR A 215 -5.99 16.05 -1.80
N GLY A 216 -5.89 15.32 -0.69
CA GLY A 216 -6.29 13.92 -0.62
C GLY A 216 -7.76 13.73 -0.99
N LEU A 217 -8.65 14.58 -0.45
CA LEU A 217 -10.07 14.58 -0.77
C LEU A 217 -10.34 14.79 -2.25
N LEU A 218 -9.66 15.74 -2.89
CA LEU A 218 -9.82 16.04 -4.32
C LEU A 218 -9.32 14.89 -5.20
N VAL A 219 -8.12 14.37 -4.92
CA VAL A 219 -7.52 13.27 -5.69
C VAL A 219 -8.35 11.98 -5.52
N TRP A 220 -8.69 11.63 -4.28
CA TRP A 220 -9.51 10.45 -3.98
C TRP A 220 -10.93 10.60 -4.52
N GLY A 221 -11.56 11.75 -4.35
CA GLY A 221 -12.91 12.04 -4.84
C GLY A 221 -13.01 11.93 -6.35
N PHE A 222 -12.06 12.52 -7.08
CA PHE A 222 -12.02 12.40 -8.54
C PHE A 222 -11.82 10.93 -8.98
N HIS A 223 -10.82 10.23 -8.44
CA HIS A 223 -10.50 8.87 -8.89
C HIS A 223 -11.55 7.84 -8.45
N SER A 224 -12.20 8.03 -7.31
CA SER A 224 -13.31 7.19 -6.86
C SER A 224 -14.52 7.35 -7.78
N GLN A 225 -14.92 8.58 -8.11
CA GLN A 225 -16.00 8.84 -9.06
C GLN A 225 -15.66 8.35 -10.47
N TRP A 226 -14.42 8.53 -10.91
CA TRP A 226 -13.98 8.09 -12.23
C TRP A 226 -13.97 6.56 -12.37
N THR A 227 -13.50 5.84 -11.36
CA THR A 227 -13.51 4.36 -11.34
C THR A 227 -14.89 3.76 -11.08
N ALA A 228 -15.82 4.52 -10.49
CA ALA A 228 -17.20 4.10 -10.30
C ALA A 228 -18.07 4.17 -11.56
N ARG A 229 -17.57 4.72 -12.67
CA ARG A 229 -18.32 4.78 -13.94
C ARG A 229 -18.67 3.36 -14.43
N PRO A 230 -19.89 3.11 -14.94
CA PRO A 230 -20.35 1.77 -15.33
C PRO A 230 -19.37 1.00 -16.23
N ALA A 231 -18.87 1.65 -17.29
CA ALA A 231 -17.94 1.05 -18.23
C ALA A 231 -16.57 0.66 -17.63
N ILE A 232 -16.17 1.25 -16.51
CA ILE A 232 -14.92 0.95 -15.82
C ILE A 232 -15.15 -0.08 -14.71
N VAL A 233 -16.20 0.11 -13.90
CA VAL A 233 -16.48 -0.76 -12.76
C VAL A 233 -16.78 -2.19 -13.19
N GLU A 234 -17.49 -2.39 -14.31
CA GLU A 234 -17.85 -3.71 -14.80
C GLU A 234 -16.61 -4.54 -15.19
N ASP A 235 -15.64 -3.91 -15.86
CA ASP A 235 -14.34 -4.52 -16.17
C ASP A 235 -13.49 -4.72 -14.90
N ASP A 236 -13.50 -3.75 -13.99
CA ASP A 236 -12.65 -3.75 -12.80
C ASP A 236 -13.18 -4.63 -11.65
N GLN A 237 -14.42 -5.12 -11.72
CA GLN A 237 -14.99 -6.03 -10.70
C GLN A 237 -14.18 -7.32 -10.52
N ARG A 238 -13.52 -7.80 -11.59
CA ARG A 238 -12.68 -9.01 -11.56
C ARG A 238 -11.19 -8.70 -11.36
N SER A 239 -10.83 -7.43 -11.21
CA SER A 239 -9.43 -6.99 -11.13
C SER A 239 -8.78 -7.34 -9.79
N THR A 240 -7.65 -8.04 -9.86
CA THR A 240 -6.79 -8.29 -8.69
C THR A 240 -6.21 -6.99 -8.13
N LEU A 241 -5.88 -6.00 -8.98
CA LEU A 241 -5.35 -4.71 -8.54
C LEU A 241 -6.34 -3.91 -7.70
N ARG A 242 -7.64 -3.99 -8.01
CA ARG A 242 -8.70 -3.40 -7.17
C ARG A 242 -8.70 -4.02 -5.78
N ALA A 243 -8.58 -5.34 -5.72
CA ALA A 243 -8.50 -6.08 -4.45
C ALA A 243 -7.21 -5.72 -3.69
N VAL A 244 -6.06 -5.67 -4.36
CA VAL A 244 -4.76 -5.29 -3.78
C VAL A 244 -4.82 -3.88 -3.19
N GLN A 245 -5.36 -2.90 -3.93
CA GLN A 245 -5.46 -1.53 -3.44
C GLN A 245 -6.31 -1.44 -2.17
N ARG A 246 -7.48 -2.08 -2.15
CA ARG A 246 -8.36 -2.10 -0.97
C ARG A 246 -7.75 -2.84 0.20
N PHE A 247 -7.04 -3.92 -0.09
CA PHE A 247 -6.32 -4.68 0.91
C PHE A 247 -5.20 -3.85 1.55
N LEU A 248 -4.38 -3.15 0.74
CA LEU A 248 -3.35 -2.24 1.26
C LEU A 248 -3.96 -1.12 2.11
N ALA A 249 -5.07 -0.52 1.65
CA ALA A 249 -5.77 0.53 2.41
C ALA A 249 -6.30 0.01 3.75
N LEU A 250 -6.96 -1.16 3.74
CA LEU A 250 -7.46 -1.82 4.95
C LEU A 250 -6.33 -2.17 5.92
N THR A 251 -5.24 -2.75 5.39
CA THR A 251 -4.05 -3.10 6.17
C THR A 251 -3.48 -1.88 6.88
N GLY A 252 -3.29 -0.77 6.14
CA GLY A 252 -2.79 0.47 6.71
C GLY A 252 -3.71 1.04 7.80
N CYS A 253 -5.03 1.03 7.57
CA CYS A 253 -5.99 1.52 8.56
C CYS A 253 -6.02 0.67 9.82
N VAL A 254 -6.04 -0.67 9.71
CA VAL A 254 -5.98 -1.59 10.86
C VAL A 254 -4.70 -1.37 11.65
N ALA A 255 -3.55 -1.38 10.97
CA ALA A 255 -2.24 -1.24 11.62
C ALA A 255 -2.13 0.09 12.38
N LEU A 256 -2.52 1.21 11.75
CA LEU A 256 -2.44 2.53 12.37
C LEU A 256 -3.46 2.71 13.50
N ALA A 257 -4.69 2.18 13.36
CA ALA A 257 -5.68 2.20 14.43
C ALA A 257 -5.19 1.41 15.66
N LEU A 258 -4.64 0.21 15.46
CA LEU A 258 -4.07 -0.61 16.54
C LEU A 258 -2.84 0.05 17.16
N PHE A 259 -1.98 0.69 16.36
CA PHE A 259 -0.84 1.46 16.86
C PHE A 259 -1.31 2.60 17.78
N GLY A 260 -2.28 3.41 17.34
CA GLY A 260 -2.85 4.47 18.16
C GLY A 260 -3.48 3.94 19.44
N ALA A 261 -4.25 2.85 19.37
CA ALA A 261 -4.90 2.24 20.53
C ALA A 261 -3.86 1.69 21.53
N SER A 262 -2.79 1.08 21.01
CA SER A 262 -1.67 0.62 21.83
C SER A 262 -1.02 1.81 22.54
N GLN A 263 -0.70 2.89 21.83
CA GLN A 263 -0.10 4.07 22.44
C GLN A 263 -0.95 4.67 23.57
N LEU A 264 -2.29 4.70 23.41
CA LEU A 264 -3.21 5.15 24.47
C LEU A 264 -3.13 4.26 25.71
N LEU A 265 -3.20 2.94 25.52
CA LEU A 265 -3.12 1.98 26.63
C LEU A 265 -1.74 2.06 27.31
N TYR A 266 -0.67 2.24 26.55
CA TYR A 266 0.68 2.44 27.08
C TYR A 266 0.75 3.65 27.99
N TYR A 267 0.23 4.80 27.55
CA TYR A 267 0.20 6.00 28.38
C TYR A 267 -0.59 5.79 29.67
N ILE A 268 -1.73 5.09 29.62
CA ILE A 268 -2.52 4.76 30.81
C ILE A 268 -1.72 3.89 31.78
N LEU A 269 -1.13 2.79 31.31
CA LEU A 269 -0.35 1.88 32.16
C LEU A 269 0.89 2.55 32.75
N ALA A 270 1.61 3.33 31.95
CA ALA A 270 2.78 4.07 32.40
C ALA A 270 2.41 5.06 33.51
N ARG A 271 1.29 5.79 33.38
CA ARG A 271 0.79 6.68 34.44
C ARG A 271 0.38 5.92 35.70
N LEU A 272 -0.27 4.77 35.55
CA LEU A 272 -0.64 3.91 36.70
C LEU A 272 0.60 3.38 37.45
N LEU A 273 1.72 3.18 36.75
CA LEU A 273 3.00 2.76 37.33
C LEU A 273 3.86 3.94 37.85
N GLY A 274 3.30 5.16 37.85
CA GLY A 274 3.95 6.35 38.42
C GLY A 274 4.94 7.05 37.48
N ILE A 275 4.86 6.81 36.17
CA ILE A 275 5.72 7.48 35.19
C ILE A 275 5.08 8.81 34.81
N GLU A 276 5.82 9.92 34.97
CA GLU A 276 5.30 11.25 34.64
C GLU A 276 5.29 11.52 33.14
N HIS A 277 6.33 11.08 32.44
CA HIS A 277 6.58 11.37 31.03
C HIS A 277 6.82 10.07 30.25
N PRO A 278 5.76 9.26 29.99
CA PRO A 278 5.89 7.98 29.28
C PRO A 278 6.60 8.16 27.94
N GLY A 279 7.63 7.36 27.68
CA GLY A 279 8.34 7.34 26.39
C GLY A 279 9.16 8.60 26.13
N GLY A 280 9.51 9.34 27.20
CA GLY A 280 10.31 10.57 27.11
C GLY A 280 9.55 11.75 26.52
N VAL A 281 8.21 11.72 26.55
CA VAL A 281 7.41 12.85 26.06
C VAL A 281 7.63 14.06 26.97
N SER A 282 8.31 15.09 26.47
CA SER A 282 8.65 16.30 27.22
C SER A 282 7.47 17.27 27.41
N THR A 283 6.34 16.98 26.78
CA THR A 283 5.13 17.80 26.82
C THR A 283 4.11 17.25 27.80
N ASN A 284 3.15 18.09 28.20
CA ASN A 284 2.01 17.68 29.01
C ASN A 284 1.31 16.45 28.38
N ILE A 285 0.99 15.45 29.20
CA ILE A 285 0.31 14.21 28.76
C ILE A 285 -0.96 14.48 27.94
N LEU A 286 -1.72 15.54 28.24
CA LEU A 286 -2.91 15.91 27.47
C LEU A 286 -2.58 16.34 26.03
N VAL A 287 -1.41 16.96 25.82
CA VAL A 287 -0.86 17.28 24.50
C VAL A 287 -0.34 16.02 23.84
N ALA A 288 0.34 15.15 24.59
CA ALA A 288 0.84 13.86 24.11
C ALA A 288 -0.27 12.95 23.58
N LEU A 289 -1.45 12.99 24.19
CA LEU A 289 -2.64 12.22 23.80
C LEU A 289 -3.23 12.64 22.46
N ALA A 290 -2.98 13.87 21.99
CA ALA A 290 -3.52 14.38 20.72
C ALA A 290 -3.19 13.45 19.54
N SER A 291 -1.95 12.98 19.50
CA SER A 291 -1.41 12.13 18.44
C SER A 291 -2.10 10.76 18.37
N PRO A 292 -2.12 9.93 19.42
CA PRO A 292 -2.75 8.63 19.38
C PRO A 292 -4.28 8.68 19.34
N VAL A 293 -4.93 9.65 20.01
CA VAL A 293 -6.39 9.84 19.91
C VAL A 293 -6.80 10.14 18.48
N ALA A 294 -6.14 11.09 17.81
CA ALA A 294 -6.45 11.42 16.43
C ALA A 294 -6.21 10.24 15.48
N THR A 295 -5.15 9.46 15.72
CA THR A 295 -4.88 8.23 14.94
C THR A 295 -6.00 7.21 15.09
N VAL A 296 -6.44 6.90 16.32
CA VAL A 296 -7.52 5.93 16.56
C VAL A 296 -8.83 6.40 15.91
N ILE A 297 -9.19 7.67 16.07
CA ILE A 297 -10.43 8.21 15.50
C ILE A 297 -10.40 8.11 13.98
N ILE A 298 -9.38 8.65 13.33
CA ILE A 298 -9.37 8.73 11.86
C ILE A 298 -9.18 7.35 11.21
N PHE A 299 -8.17 6.59 11.63
CA PHE A 299 -7.91 5.28 11.03
C PHE A 299 -8.89 4.20 11.48
N GLY A 300 -9.44 4.30 12.70
CA GLY A 300 -10.50 3.41 13.17
C GLY A 300 -11.81 3.61 12.40
N LEU A 301 -12.24 4.86 12.19
CA LEU A 301 -13.40 5.16 11.34
C LEU A 301 -13.17 4.71 9.89
N ALA A 302 -11.98 4.96 9.33
CA ALA A 302 -11.63 4.51 7.98
C ALA A 302 -11.62 2.99 7.85
N TRP A 303 -11.09 2.27 8.85
CA TRP A 303 -11.14 0.81 8.92
C TRP A 303 -12.59 0.32 8.88
N LEU A 304 -13.46 0.81 9.77
CA LEU A 304 -14.87 0.42 9.81
C LEU A 304 -15.59 0.72 8.48
N TRP A 305 -15.29 1.86 7.87
CA TRP A 305 -15.86 2.25 6.58
C TRP A 305 -15.42 1.31 5.45
N ILE A 306 -14.12 1.03 5.30
CA ILE A 306 -13.59 0.11 4.27
C ILE A 306 -14.11 -1.31 4.50
N GLN A 307 -14.20 -1.75 5.76
CA GLN A 307 -14.76 -3.05 6.11
C GLN A 307 -16.23 -3.17 5.67
N ARG A 308 -17.06 -2.16 5.96
CA ARG A 308 -18.45 -2.12 5.50
C ARG A 308 -18.55 -2.09 3.98
N GLN A 309 -17.69 -1.34 3.30
CA GLN A 309 -17.66 -1.29 1.83
C GLN A 309 -17.31 -2.65 1.22
N LEU A 310 -16.32 -3.35 1.78
CA LEU A 310 -15.96 -4.71 1.35
C LEU A 310 -17.09 -5.72 1.60
N ALA A 311 -17.85 -5.56 2.70
CA ALA A 311 -19.03 -6.38 2.98
C ALA A 311 -20.22 -6.06 2.05
N ALA A 312 -20.40 -4.81 1.63
CA ALA A 312 -21.47 -4.39 0.73
C ALA A 312 -21.21 -4.78 -0.74
N ASP A 313 -19.98 -4.56 -1.24
CA ASP A 313 -19.57 -4.98 -2.59
C ASP A 313 -19.67 -6.49 -2.80
N ALA A 314 -19.69 -7.23 -1.70
CA ALA A 314 -19.87 -8.67 -1.67
C ALA A 314 -21.31 -9.11 -2.03
N GLY A 315 -22.33 -8.25 -1.89
CA GLY A 315 -23.76 -8.61 -2.02
C GLY A 315 -24.29 -8.82 -3.45
N ALA A 316 -23.54 -8.47 -4.49
CA ALA A 316 -24.08 -8.40 -5.85
C ALA A 316 -23.70 -9.56 -6.80
N ALA A 317 -22.73 -10.45 -6.49
CA ALA A 317 -22.39 -11.54 -7.43
C ALA A 317 -21.61 -12.80 -6.96
N GLU A 318 -21.06 -12.95 -5.74
CA GLU A 318 -20.11 -14.08 -5.56
C GLU A 318 -19.81 -14.55 -4.11
N ALA A 319 -20.62 -15.46 -3.56
CA ALA A 319 -20.42 -16.08 -2.23
C ALA A 319 -19.00 -16.68 -2.03
N THR A 320 -18.39 -17.23 -3.07
CA THR A 320 -17.03 -17.81 -3.01
C THR A 320 -15.94 -16.74 -2.89
N ARG A 321 -16.10 -15.57 -3.53
CA ARG A 321 -15.20 -14.42 -3.32
C ARG A 321 -15.41 -13.80 -1.94
N GLN A 322 -16.62 -13.82 -1.40
CA GLN A 322 -16.89 -13.36 -0.03
C GLN A 322 -16.07 -14.13 1.00
N ALA A 323 -16.04 -15.46 0.89
CA ALA A 323 -15.22 -16.31 1.75
C ALA A 323 -13.74 -15.92 1.60
N GLY A 324 -13.23 -15.81 0.37
CA GLY A 324 -11.83 -15.45 0.11
C GLY A 324 -11.40 -14.11 0.73
N VAL A 325 -12.20 -13.04 0.57
CA VAL A 325 -11.89 -11.71 1.13
C VAL A 325 -11.99 -11.70 2.65
N ARG A 326 -13.00 -12.37 3.22
CA ARG A 326 -13.15 -12.50 4.67
C ARG A 326 -11.97 -13.25 5.27
N HIS A 327 -11.59 -14.40 4.70
CA HIS A 327 -10.42 -15.15 5.16
C HIS A 327 -9.14 -14.32 5.02
N LEU A 328 -8.96 -13.59 3.93
CA LEU A 328 -7.79 -12.72 3.75
C LEU A 328 -7.71 -11.62 4.83
N TYR A 329 -8.81 -10.93 5.11
CA TYR A 329 -8.89 -9.95 6.18
C TYR A 329 -8.57 -10.56 7.55
N THR A 330 -9.23 -11.66 7.89
CA THR A 330 -9.07 -12.34 9.18
C THR A 330 -7.61 -12.77 9.40
N HIS A 331 -6.97 -13.36 8.40
CA HIS A 331 -5.58 -13.80 8.49
C HIS A 331 -4.59 -12.62 8.52
N LEU A 332 -4.87 -11.53 7.83
CA LEU A 332 -4.06 -10.31 7.93
C LEU A 332 -4.11 -9.72 9.34
N VAL A 333 -5.31 -9.53 9.90
CA VAL A 333 -5.49 -8.99 11.25
C VAL A 333 -4.78 -9.90 12.27
N ALA A 334 -4.94 -11.22 12.12
CA ALA A 334 -4.23 -12.19 12.94
C ALA A 334 -2.70 -12.07 12.79
N PHE A 335 -2.17 -11.76 11.60
CA PHE A 335 -0.72 -11.63 11.38
C PHE A 335 -0.17 -10.41 12.10
N LEU A 336 -0.82 -9.26 11.93
CA LEU A 336 -0.44 -8.01 12.61
C LEU A 336 -0.54 -8.17 14.13
N ALA A 337 -1.63 -8.76 14.62
CA ALA A 337 -1.84 -8.99 16.04
C ALA A 337 -0.78 -9.94 16.65
N LEU A 338 -0.40 -11.00 15.92
CA LEU A 338 0.68 -11.90 16.34
C LEU A 338 2.02 -11.17 16.40
N GLY A 339 2.32 -10.30 15.43
CA GLY A 339 3.53 -9.48 15.44
C GLY A 339 3.60 -8.58 16.68
N THR A 340 2.50 -7.88 16.98
CA THR A 340 2.36 -7.06 18.20
C THR A 340 2.56 -7.89 19.46
N LEU A 341 1.90 -9.06 19.55
CA LEU A 341 2.05 -9.98 20.68
C LEU A 341 3.48 -10.49 20.83
N ALA A 342 4.14 -10.84 19.73
CA ALA A 342 5.51 -11.34 19.73
C ALA A 342 6.50 -10.30 20.25
N ILE A 343 6.38 -9.04 19.78
CA ILE A 343 7.20 -7.93 20.25
C ILE A 343 6.96 -7.67 21.75
N GLY A 344 5.70 -7.67 22.18
CA GLY A 344 5.34 -7.54 23.59
C GLY A 344 5.94 -8.65 24.46
N ALA A 345 5.73 -9.91 24.10
CA ALA A 345 6.25 -11.05 24.84
C ALA A 345 7.79 -11.07 24.88
N ALA A 346 8.45 -10.83 23.75
CA ALA A 346 9.90 -10.78 23.67
C ALA A 346 10.47 -9.62 24.49
N GLY A 347 9.82 -8.45 24.43
CA GLY A 347 10.21 -7.28 25.21
C GLY A 347 10.01 -7.45 26.73
N LEU A 348 8.98 -8.18 27.17
CA LEU A 348 8.81 -8.53 28.59
C LEU A 348 9.94 -9.44 29.08
N LEU A 349 10.24 -10.51 28.33
CA LEU A 349 11.35 -11.41 28.66
C LEU A 349 12.70 -10.69 28.59
N TRP A 350 12.88 -9.80 27.61
CA TRP A 350 14.05 -8.95 27.50
C TRP A 350 14.20 -8.07 28.74
N THR A 351 13.14 -7.38 29.15
CA THR A 351 13.19 -6.47 30.31
C THR A 351 13.46 -7.26 31.59
N LEU A 352 12.85 -8.43 31.74
CA LEU A 352 13.12 -9.34 32.85
C LEU A 352 14.58 -9.80 32.87
N SER A 353 15.12 -10.20 31.71
CA SER A 353 16.53 -10.59 31.55
C SER A 353 17.46 -9.44 31.92
N ASP A 354 17.15 -8.21 31.49
CA ASP A 354 17.91 -7.02 31.87
C ASP A 354 17.93 -6.85 33.40
N GLN A 355 16.78 -6.95 34.08
CA GLN A 355 16.73 -6.78 35.54
C GLN A 355 17.52 -7.87 36.28
N ILE A 356 17.38 -9.13 35.87
CA ILE A 356 18.09 -10.26 36.50
C ILE A 356 19.60 -10.11 36.29
N LEU A 357 20.05 -9.92 35.04
CA LEU A 357 21.48 -9.90 34.71
C LEU A 357 22.17 -8.66 35.26
N ASN A 358 21.54 -7.48 35.21
CA ASN A 358 22.13 -6.28 35.83
C ASN A 358 22.23 -6.44 37.35
N SER A 359 21.23 -7.04 38.00
CA SER A 359 21.30 -7.33 39.44
C SER A 359 22.42 -8.31 39.79
N LEU A 360 22.58 -9.40 39.02
CA LEU A 360 23.66 -10.39 39.24
C LEU A 360 25.05 -9.80 39.02
N LEU A 361 25.18 -8.86 38.09
CA LEU A 361 26.45 -8.19 37.75
C LEU A 361 26.67 -6.91 38.55
N ALA A 362 25.85 -6.63 39.58
CA ALA A 362 25.91 -5.40 40.39
C ALA A 362 25.92 -4.09 39.57
N HIS A 363 25.30 -4.11 38.39
CA HIS A 363 25.11 -2.93 37.55
C HIS A 363 23.88 -2.12 38.01
N PRO A 364 23.87 -0.80 37.80
CA PRO A 364 22.69 0.02 38.04
C PRO A 364 21.46 -0.52 37.29
N LEU A 365 20.34 -0.67 38.00
CA LEU A 365 19.10 -1.12 37.40
C LEU A 365 18.51 0.00 36.53
N ASN A 366 18.22 -0.33 35.28
CA ASN A 366 17.53 0.57 34.37
C ASN A 366 16.06 0.73 34.77
N ASP A 367 15.44 1.88 34.45
CA ASP A 367 14.00 2.08 34.63
C ASP A 367 13.22 1.03 33.82
N TRP A 368 12.62 0.08 34.56
CA TRP A 368 11.86 -1.03 34.00
C TRP A 368 10.40 -0.67 33.79
N ARG A 369 9.87 0.31 34.52
CA ARG A 369 8.43 0.57 34.55
C ARG A 369 7.95 1.01 33.17
N ASP A 370 8.73 1.85 32.50
CA ASP A 370 8.37 2.38 31.18
C ASP A 370 8.38 1.28 30.12
N LYS A 371 9.45 0.48 30.10
CA LYS A 371 9.59 -0.67 29.20
C LYS A 371 8.49 -1.71 29.43
N VAL A 372 8.22 -2.06 30.70
CA VAL A 372 7.16 -3.02 31.05
C VAL A 372 5.80 -2.48 30.64
N SER A 373 5.51 -1.19 30.87
CA SER A 373 4.25 -0.57 30.42
C SER A 373 4.05 -0.75 28.92
N LEU A 374 5.07 -0.45 28.11
CA LEU A 374 5.04 -0.62 26.66
C LEU A 374 4.78 -2.08 26.27
N PHE A 375 5.55 -3.02 26.81
CA PHE A 375 5.46 -4.41 26.39
C PHE A 375 4.20 -5.11 26.90
N VAL A 376 3.72 -4.79 28.11
CA VAL A 376 2.41 -5.24 28.61
C VAL A 376 1.29 -4.73 27.69
N THR A 377 1.34 -3.47 27.26
CA THR A 377 0.38 -2.94 26.29
C THR A 377 0.36 -3.74 25.00
N LEU A 378 1.53 -4.05 24.42
CA LEU A 378 1.60 -4.81 23.18
C LEU A 378 1.02 -6.23 23.34
N VAL A 379 1.24 -6.87 24.49
CA VAL A 379 0.59 -8.15 24.81
C VAL A 379 -0.92 -7.98 24.97
N ALA A 380 -1.36 -6.97 25.71
CA ALA A 380 -2.77 -6.70 26.01
C ALA A 380 -3.59 -6.36 24.75
N VAL A 381 -2.98 -5.73 23.73
CA VAL A 381 -3.62 -5.47 22.44
C VAL A 381 -3.48 -6.66 21.49
N GLY A 382 -2.27 -7.23 21.38
CA GLY A 382 -1.95 -8.29 20.44
C GLY A 382 -2.65 -9.60 20.75
N ALA A 383 -2.69 -10.03 22.02
CA ALA A 383 -3.27 -11.32 22.38
C ALA A 383 -4.78 -11.42 22.07
N PRO A 384 -5.66 -10.51 22.53
CA PRO A 384 -7.09 -10.61 22.25
C PRO A 384 -7.40 -10.54 20.75
N MET A 385 -6.69 -9.68 20.02
CA MET A 385 -6.86 -9.55 18.56
C MET A 385 -6.43 -10.82 17.83
N TRP A 386 -5.33 -11.46 18.27
CA TRP A 386 -4.89 -12.72 17.69
C TRP A 386 -5.88 -13.84 18.00
N PHE A 387 -6.30 -14.02 19.26
CA PHE A 387 -7.23 -15.09 19.65
C PHE A 387 -8.61 -14.98 18.98
N THR A 388 -9.08 -13.76 18.70
CA THR A 388 -10.38 -13.55 18.03
C THR A 388 -10.35 -13.82 16.53
N HIS A 389 -9.20 -13.61 15.87
CA HIS A 389 -9.07 -13.72 14.42
C HIS A 389 -8.37 -15.02 13.98
N TRP A 390 -7.49 -15.58 14.80
CA TRP A 390 -6.80 -16.82 14.49
C TRP A 390 -7.56 -18.04 15.00
N ARG A 391 -7.75 -19.03 14.14
CA ARG A 391 -8.35 -20.33 14.50
C ARG A 391 -7.40 -21.45 14.12
N GLN A 392 -7.04 -22.27 15.09
CA GLN A 392 -6.17 -23.43 14.86
C GLN A 392 -6.85 -24.46 13.94
N SER A 393 -8.12 -24.77 14.19
CA SER A 393 -8.86 -25.83 13.50
C SER A 393 -10.14 -25.27 12.84
N PRO A 394 -10.03 -24.54 11.71
CA PRO A 394 -11.19 -24.05 10.99
C PRO A 394 -11.83 -25.15 10.12
N ASP A 395 -12.93 -24.82 9.44
CA ASP A 395 -13.61 -25.70 8.50
C ASP A 395 -12.69 -26.10 7.33
N LEU A 396 -12.95 -27.26 6.70
CA LEU A 396 -12.12 -27.80 5.62
C LEU A 396 -11.92 -26.81 4.46
N ALA A 397 -12.95 -26.02 4.13
CA ALA A 397 -12.87 -25.01 3.07
C ALA A 397 -11.83 -23.91 3.39
N GLU A 398 -11.70 -23.52 4.66
CA GLU A 398 -10.76 -22.49 5.11
C GLU A 398 -9.33 -23.02 5.22
N ARG A 399 -9.15 -24.30 5.61
CA ARG A 399 -7.83 -24.93 5.79
C ARG A 399 -6.96 -24.88 4.53
N TYR A 400 -7.58 -24.95 3.35
CA TYR A 400 -6.88 -24.95 2.07
C TYR A 400 -6.87 -23.58 1.37
N THR A 401 -7.30 -22.52 2.06
CA THR A 401 -7.25 -21.17 1.49
C THR A 401 -5.82 -20.68 1.32
N LEU A 402 -5.57 -19.94 0.23
CA LEU A 402 -4.29 -19.30 -0.03
C LEU A 402 -3.93 -18.30 1.08
N SER A 403 -4.91 -17.61 1.65
CA SER A 403 -4.71 -16.66 2.76
C SER A 403 -4.18 -17.34 4.02
N ARG A 404 -4.74 -18.48 4.43
CA ARG A 404 -4.23 -19.25 5.58
C ARG A 404 -2.83 -19.78 5.33
N ARG A 405 -2.58 -20.30 4.13
CA ARG A 405 -1.24 -20.75 3.74
C ARG A 405 -0.24 -19.59 3.82
N LEU A 406 -0.56 -18.44 3.22
CA LEU A 406 0.30 -17.26 3.24
C LEU A 406 0.58 -16.79 4.68
N TYR A 407 -0.44 -16.77 5.53
CA TYR A 407 -0.30 -16.49 6.96
C TYR A 407 0.71 -17.44 7.63
N LEU A 408 0.52 -18.76 7.51
CA LEU A 408 1.39 -19.75 8.14
C LEU A 408 2.85 -19.63 7.67
N TYR A 409 3.08 -19.43 6.36
CA TYR A 409 4.43 -19.23 5.86
C TYR A 409 5.03 -17.90 6.31
N ALA A 410 4.24 -16.83 6.37
CA ALA A 410 4.70 -15.53 6.84
C ALA A 410 5.08 -15.56 8.34
N THR A 411 4.29 -16.22 9.19
CA THR A 411 4.60 -16.36 10.62
C THR A 411 5.83 -17.23 10.87
N LEU A 412 5.99 -18.32 10.10
CA LEU A 412 7.19 -19.15 10.13
C LEU A 412 8.43 -18.39 9.67
N LEU A 413 8.35 -17.69 8.54
CA LEU A 413 9.45 -16.86 8.03
C LEU A 413 9.84 -15.78 9.04
N GLY A 414 8.87 -15.07 9.60
CA GLY A 414 9.12 -14.05 10.63
C GLY A 414 9.79 -14.64 11.88
N SER A 415 9.36 -15.82 12.32
CA SER A 415 9.96 -16.53 13.46
C SER A 415 11.41 -16.94 13.16
N VAL A 416 11.68 -17.49 11.98
CA VAL A 416 13.03 -17.89 11.56
C VAL A 416 13.94 -16.67 11.46
N LEU A 417 13.49 -15.59 10.81
CA LEU A 417 14.27 -14.36 10.69
C LEU A 417 14.59 -13.74 12.06
N ALA A 418 13.61 -13.68 12.96
CA ALA A 418 13.83 -13.17 14.32
C ALA A 418 14.84 -14.03 15.10
N ALA A 419 14.75 -15.36 14.98
CA ALA A 419 15.69 -16.28 15.61
C ALA A 419 17.10 -16.21 14.99
N LEU A 420 17.22 -16.04 13.67
CA LEU A 420 18.50 -15.90 12.98
C LEU A 420 19.20 -14.58 13.36
N ILE A 421 18.48 -13.46 13.32
CA ILE A 421 19.04 -12.15 13.69
C ILE A 421 19.50 -12.17 15.14
N SER A 422 18.64 -12.64 16.05
CA SER A 422 18.98 -12.71 17.48
C SER A 422 20.06 -13.76 17.76
N GLY A 423 20.04 -14.88 17.04
CA GLY A 423 21.07 -15.92 17.13
C GLY A 423 22.44 -15.41 16.68
N ALA A 424 22.50 -14.60 15.62
CA ALA A 424 23.74 -13.96 15.18
C ALA A 424 24.28 -13.01 16.25
N ILE A 425 23.41 -12.20 16.88
CA ILE A 425 23.80 -11.32 18.00
C ILE A 425 24.32 -12.16 19.18
N PHE A 426 23.61 -13.24 19.54
CA PHE A 426 24.01 -14.13 20.62
C PHE A 426 25.39 -14.75 20.36
N VAL A 427 25.61 -15.33 19.18
CA VAL A 427 26.88 -15.95 18.79
C VAL A 427 27.99 -14.92 18.74
N TYR A 428 27.74 -13.73 18.18
CA TYR A 428 28.71 -12.63 18.18
C TYR A 428 29.16 -12.27 19.60
N ARG A 429 28.20 -12.11 20.53
CA ARG A 429 28.51 -11.78 21.93
C ARG A 429 29.20 -12.93 22.68
N LEU A 430 28.86 -14.18 22.38
CA LEU A 430 29.56 -15.35 22.89
C LEU A 430 31.02 -15.39 22.42
N LEU A 431 31.26 -15.15 21.14
CA LEU A 431 32.62 -15.08 20.59
C LEU A 431 33.41 -13.91 21.20
N ALA A 432 32.77 -12.75 21.39
CA ALA A 432 33.39 -11.61 22.06
C ALA A 432 33.84 -11.94 23.50
N LEU A 433 33.06 -12.74 24.23
CA LEU A 433 33.40 -13.24 25.55
C LEU A 433 34.60 -14.22 25.50
N LEU A 434 34.58 -15.17 24.56
CA LEU A 434 35.64 -16.17 24.40
C LEU A 434 36.98 -15.56 23.95
N LEU A 435 36.92 -14.50 23.13
CA LEU A 435 38.08 -13.79 22.61
C LEU A 435 38.58 -12.69 23.57
N GLY A 436 37.86 -12.41 24.65
CA GLY A 436 38.24 -11.42 25.65
C GLY A 436 38.31 -9.99 25.11
N THR A 437 37.33 -9.55 24.31
CA THR A 437 37.29 -8.16 23.82
C THR A 437 37.16 -7.15 24.97
N SER A 438 37.52 -5.89 24.75
CA SER A 438 37.47 -4.82 25.77
C SER A 438 36.11 -4.72 26.48
N ASP A 439 35.02 -4.94 25.74
CA ASP A 439 33.65 -4.86 26.26
C ASP A 439 33.30 -6.07 27.16
N ALA A 440 34.00 -7.20 27.02
CA ALA A 440 33.76 -8.42 27.79
C ALA A 440 34.12 -8.28 29.26
N ILE A 441 35.10 -7.44 29.58
CA ILE A 441 35.57 -7.17 30.94
C ILE A 441 34.47 -6.50 31.79
N GLY A 442 33.55 -5.77 31.15
CA GLY A 442 32.42 -5.09 31.80
C GLY A 442 31.11 -5.88 31.88
N GLY A 443 31.07 -7.15 31.44
CA GLY A 443 29.84 -7.98 31.51
C GLY A 443 28.73 -7.62 30.49
N ALA A 444 28.93 -6.61 29.66
CA ALA A 444 27.98 -6.19 28.62
C ALA A 444 27.58 -7.31 27.63
N PRO A 445 28.50 -8.20 27.19
CA PRO A 445 28.12 -9.31 26.31
C PRO A 445 27.09 -10.26 26.92
N VAL A 446 27.15 -10.51 28.23
CA VAL A 446 26.23 -11.42 28.92
C VAL A 446 24.81 -10.85 28.94
N ILE A 447 24.68 -9.55 29.18
CA ILE A 447 23.39 -8.84 29.14
C ILE A 447 22.79 -8.94 27.72
N ASP A 448 23.59 -8.65 26.69
CA ASP A 448 23.14 -8.74 25.30
C ASP A 448 22.79 -10.16 24.84
N MET A 449 23.49 -11.18 25.37
CA MET A 449 23.11 -12.58 25.17
C MET A 449 21.74 -12.89 25.78
N GLY A 450 21.45 -12.41 26.99
CA GLY A 450 20.14 -12.57 27.63
C GLY A 450 19.02 -11.92 26.82
N ARG A 451 19.26 -10.71 26.31
CA ARG A 451 18.34 -9.99 25.40
C ARG A 451 18.06 -10.76 24.13
N ALA A 452 19.11 -11.26 23.47
CA ALA A 452 18.98 -12.08 22.27
C ALA A 452 18.22 -13.40 22.56
N MET A 453 18.49 -14.05 23.70
CA MET A 453 17.81 -15.27 24.12
C MET A 453 16.30 -15.05 24.30
N SER A 454 15.89 -13.92 24.89
CA SER A 454 14.48 -13.57 25.04
C SER A 454 13.73 -13.54 23.70
N VAL A 455 14.33 -13.00 22.65
CA VAL A 455 13.74 -12.99 21.30
C VAL A 455 13.73 -14.40 20.69
N ILE A 456 14.81 -15.16 20.85
CA ILE A 456 14.91 -16.54 20.35
C ILE A 456 13.82 -17.43 20.97
N LEU A 457 13.58 -17.33 22.28
CA LEU A 457 12.57 -18.13 22.98
C LEU A 457 11.16 -17.86 22.45
N VAL A 458 10.79 -16.60 22.26
CA VAL A 458 9.47 -16.22 21.71
C VAL A 458 9.35 -16.65 20.26
N ALA A 459 10.37 -16.40 19.44
CA ALA A 459 10.40 -16.83 18.05
C ALA A 459 10.28 -18.35 17.91
N ALA A 460 10.97 -19.12 18.75
CA ALA A 460 10.88 -20.58 18.77
C ALA A 460 9.47 -21.05 19.17
N ALA A 461 8.86 -20.46 20.21
CA ALA A 461 7.50 -20.81 20.63
C ALA A 461 6.47 -20.58 19.50
N ILE A 462 6.52 -19.41 18.86
CA ILE A 462 5.63 -19.05 17.75
C ILE A 462 5.88 -19.95 16.53
N GLY A 463 7.14 -20.14 16.16
CA GLY A 463 7.53 -20.97 15.03
C GLY A 463 7.11 -22.44 15.20
N LEU A 464 7.35 -23.03 16.37
CA LEU A 464 6.97 -24.41 16.68
C LEU A 464 5.45 -24.59 16.68
N TYR A 465 4.70 -23.62 17.22
CA TYR A 465 3.23 -23.64 17.17
C TYR A 465 2.72 -23.65 15.74
N HIS A 466 3.12 -22.68 14.91
CA HIS A 466 2.63 -22.57 13.53
C HIS A 466 3.14 -23.70 12.62
N TRP A 467 4.32 -24.25 12.90
CA TRP A 467 4.84 -25.44 12.22
C TRP A 467 3.95 -26.67 12.47
N ARG A 468 3.51 -26.88 13.72
CA ARG A 468 2.58 -27.97 14.06
C ARG A 468 1.24 -27.80 13.35
N VAL A 469 0.72 -26.57 13.28
CA VAL A 469 -0.53 -26.28 12.56
C VAL A 469 -0.38 -26.57 11.06
N LEU A 470 0.71 -26.10 10.43
CA LEU A 470 0.97 -26.36 9.01
C LEU A 470 1.07 -27.86 8.69
N ARG A 471 1.71 -28.64 9.57
CA ARG A 471 1.75 -30.10 9.44
C ARG A 471 0.38 -30.75 9.59
N ALA A 472 -0.43 -30.29 10.55
CA ALA A 472 -1.80 -30.78 10.74
C ALA A 472 -2.70 -30.47 9.53
N ASP A 473 -2.60 -29.27 8.96
CA ASP A 473 -3.32 -28.89 7.75
C ASP A 473 -2.89 -29.73 6.53
N SER A 474 -1.60 -30.05 6.44
CA SER A 474 -1.06 -30.89 5.36
C SER A 474 -1.50 -32.35 5.51
N ALA A 475 -1.54 -32.89 6.73
CA ALA A 475 -1.97 -34.25 7.01
C ALA A 475 -3.48 -34.45 6.81
N ALA A 476 -4.29 -33.42 7.04
CA ALA A 476 -5.74 -33.45 6.82
C ALA A 476 -6.13 -33.37 5.33
N ARG A 477 -5.17 -33.12 4.44
CA ARG A 477 -5.42 -33.00 3.00
C ARG A 477 -5.94 -34.33 2.48
N PRO A 478 -7.14 -34.38 1.87
CA PRO A 478 -7.60 -35.59 1.22
C PRO A 478 -6.51 -36.07 0.26
N ALA A 479 -6.21 -37.38 0.29
CA ALA A 479 -5.42 -37.98 -0.78
C ALA A 479 -6.05 -37.50 -2.09
N ALA A 480 -5.23 -36.99 -3.01
CA ALA A 480 -5.73 -36.70 -4.35
C ALA A 480 -6.49 -37.96 -4.79
N SER A 481 -7.79 -37.84 -5.09
CA SER A 481 -8.49 -38.93 -5.77
C SER A 481 -7.55 -39.35 -6.89
N PRO A 482 -7.12 -40.62 -6.96
CA PRO A 482 -6.14 -41.03 -7.95
C PRO A 482 -6.63 -40.52 -9.29
N SER A 483 -5.93 -39.52 -9.82
CA SER A 483 -6.11 -38.99 -11.16
C SER A 483 -5.66 -40.13 -12.07
N GLY A 484 -6.57 -41.07 -12.27
CA GLY A 484 -6.22 -42.44 -12.59
C GLY A 484 -7.22 -43.39 -11.96
N ILE A 485 -8.48 -43.31 -12.40
CA ILE A 485 -9.09 -44.57 -12.83
C ILE A 485 -8.06 -45.11 -13.83
N PRO A 486 -7.43 -46.28 -13.62
CA PRO A 486 -6.58 -46.86 -14.64
C PRO A 486 -7.42 -46.87 -15.91
N LEU A 487 -7.00 -46.10 -16.91
CA LEU A 487 -7.51 -46.29 -18.25
C LEU A 487 -7.43 -47.80 -18.48
N PRO A 488 -8.54 -48.49 -18.84
CA PRO A 488 -8.42 -49.87 -19.28
C PRO A 488 -7.30 -49.88 -20.31
N THR A 489 -6.27 -50.68 -20.06
CA THR A 489 -5.10 -50.82 -20.93
C THR A 489 -5.62 -51.24 -22.30
N GLY A 490 -5.77 -50.27 -23.21
CA GLY A 490 -6.49 -50.49 -24.46
C GLY A 490 -7.01 -49.24 -25.18
N ILE A 491 -6.86 -48.02 -24.66
CA ILE A 491 -7.19 -46.83 -25.48
C ILE A 491 -6.00 -46.48 -26.39
N PRO A 492 -6.15 -46.52 -27.72
CA PRO A 492 -5.12 -46.05 -28.64
C PRO A 492 -4.84 -44.56 -28.43
N SER A 493 -3.61 -44.11 -28.71
CA SER A 493 -3.27 -42.69 -28.83
C SER A 493 -4.33 -41.91 -29.61
N PRO A 494 -4.52 -40.59 -29.37
CA PRO A 494 -5.53 -39.82 -30.06
C PRO A 494 -5.31 -39.92 -31.57
N LEU A 495 -6.16 -40.71 -32.22
CA LEU A 495 -6.20 -40.84 -33.66
C LEU A 495 -6.72 -39.50 -34.17
N VAL A 496 -5.82 -38.69 -34.73
CA VAL A 496 -6.21 -37.64 -35.67
C VAL A 496 -6.93 -38.38 -36.80
N GLY A 497 -8.26 -38.25 -36.85
CA GLY A 497 -9.04 -38.79 -37.96
C GLY A 497 -8.54 -38.14 -39.25
N GLN A 498 -8.47 -38.92 -40.33
CA GLN A 498 -7.91 -38.47 -41.62
C GLN A 498 -8.62 -37.24 -42.23
N ASP A 499 -9.74 -36.79 -41.64
CA ASP A 499 -10.52 -35.62 -42.06
C ASP A 499 -10.48 -34.41 -41.09
N GLY A 500 -9.52 -34.37 -40.15
CA GLY A 500 -9.36 -33.20 -39.24
C GLY A 500 -10.38 -33.11 -38.10
N GLY A 501 -11.19 -34.15 -37.89
CA GLY A 501 -12.09 -34.28 -36.74
C GLY A 501 -11.34 -34.58 -35.43
N LEU A 502 -11.75 -33.95 -34.33
CA LEU A 502 -11.16 -34.13 -33.01
C LEU A 502 -11.95 -35.17 -32.20
N ILE A 503 -11.31 -36.24 -31.74
CA ILE A 503 -11.92 -37.23 -30.85
C ILE A 503 -11.59 -36.88 -29.40
N ILE A 504 -12.61 -36.62 -28.58
CA ILE A 504 -12.48 -36.28 -27.16
C ILE A 504 -13.06 -37.42 -26.32
N THR A 505 -12.22 -38.06 -25.51
CA THR A 505 -12.66 -39.07 -24.54
C THR A 505 -12.98 -38.40 -23.21
N ILE A 506 -14.24 -38.47 -22.76
CA ILE A 506 -14.70 -37.91 -21.48
C ILE A 506 -14.96 -39.05 -20.50
N THR A 507 -14.25 -39.07 -19.37
CA THR A 507 -14.42 -40.07 -18.31
C THR A 507 -15.05 -39.46 -17.07
N GLY A 508 -15.98 -40.17 -16.43
CA GLY A 508 -16.56 -39.78 -15.13
C GLY A 508 -17.72 -38.76 -15.19
N ALA A 509 -18.26 -38.48 -16.39
CA ALA A 509 -19.47 -37.68 -16.57
C ALA A 509 -20.63 -38.57 -17.04
N THR A 510 -21.86 -38.26 -16.61
CA THR A 510 -23.05 -38.93 -17.12
C THR A 510 -23.36 -38.46 -18.54
N GLU A 511 -24.04 -39.30 -19.33
CA GLU A 511 -24.43 -38.94 -20.71
C GLU A 511 -25.24 -37.64 -20.75
N LEU A 512 -26.07 -37.38 -19.73
CA LEU A 512 -26.84 -36.15 -19.58
C LEU A 512 -25.93 -34.91 -19.44
N GLN A 513 -24.89 -35.01 -18.61
CA GLN A 513 -23.90 -33.93 -18.41
C GLN A 513 -23.11 -33.65 -19.69
N ILE A 514 -22.77 -34.71 -20.43
CA ILE A 514 -22.08 -34.58 -21.72
C ILE A 514 -22.98 -33.88 -22.73
N ARG A 515 -24.24 -34.30 -22.88
CA ARG A 515 -25.20 -33.65 -23.80
C ARG A 515 -25.44 -32.18 -23.42
N GLN A 516 -25.52 -31.86 -22.14
CA GLN A 516 -25.68 -30.48 -21.65
C GLN A 516 -24.43 -29.60 -21.89
N ALA A 517 -23.23 -30.19 -21.84
CA ALA A 517 -22.01 -29.48 -22.21
C ALA A 517 -21.93 -29.25 -23.72
N MET A 518 -22.31 -30.25 -24.52
CA MET A 518 -22.29 -30.20 -25.99
C MET A 518 -23.38 -29.30 -26.56
N SER A 519 -24.48 -29.06 -25.84
CA SER A 519 -25.55 -28.14 -26.27
C SER A 519 -25.12 -26.67 -26.29
N LYS A 520 -23.91 -26.34 -25.83
CA LYS A 520 -23.33 -24.99 -25.91
C LYS A 520 -22.41 -24.79 -27.13
N LEU A 521 -22.31 -25.79 -28.01
CA LEU A 521 -21.53 -25.66 -29.22
C LEU A 521 -22.19 -24.68 -30.20
N PRO A 522 -21.40 -24.00 -31.06
CA PRO A 522 -21.92 -23.08 -32.06
C PRO A 522 -22.89 -23.78 -33.03
N ASP A 523 -23.84 -23.02 -33.55
CA ASP A 523 -24.78 -23.50 -34.58
C ASP A 523 -24.01 -24.04 -35.79
N GLY A 524 -24.23 -25.32 -36.13
CA GLY A 524 -23.53 -26.05 -37.19
C GLY A 524 -22.51 -27.09 -36.71
N ALA A 525 -22.24 -27.18 -35.40
CA ALA A 525 -21.40 -28.23 -34.84
C ALA A 525 -22.15 -29.58 -34.76
N ASN A 526 -21.65 -30.60 -35.47
CA ASN A 526 -22.15 -31.97 -35.39
C ASN A 526 -21.28 -32.79 -34.43
N TYR A 527 -21.93 -33.55 -33.54
CA TYR A 527 -21.24 -34.48 -32.65
C TYR A 527 -21.97 -35.83 -32.62
N THR A 528 -21.20 -36.89 -32.40
CA THR A 528 -21.72 -38.23 -32.18
C THR A 528 -21.16 -38.75 -30.86
N ILE A 529 -22.02 -39.34 -30.04
CA ILE A 529 -21.63 -39.98 -28.78
C ILE A 529 -21.58 -41.48 -29.07
N GLN A 530 -20.38 -42.05 -29.11
CA GLN A 530 -20.19 -43.50 -29.13
C GLN A 530 -19.89 -43.96 -27.71
N LYS A 531 -20.63 -44.96 -27.24
CA LYS A 531 -20.48 -45.55 -25.90
C LYS A 531 -19.49 -46.69 -25.90
#